data_AF-A0A6M8Z016-F1
#
_entry.id   AF-A0A6M8Z016-F1
#
_cell.length_a   1.000
_cell.length_b   1.000
_cell.length_c   1.000
_cell.angle_alpha   90.00
_cell.angle_beta   90.00
_cell.angle_gamma   90.00
#
_symmetry.space_group_name_H-M   'P 1'
#
loop_
_entity.id
_entity.type
_entity.pdbx_description
1 polymer ?
#
loop_
_entity_poly.entity_id
_entity_poly.type
_entity_poly.pdbx_seq_one_letter_code
_entity_poly.pdbx_strand_id
1 'polypeptide(L)'
;MIKNAFISFQEKKEESRGSVEFQVFSFTNKIRRLTSHLELHRKDFLSQRGLRKILGKRQRLLAYLSKKNRVRYKELINQLNIRELKTR
;
A
#
# COMPACT_ATOMS: atom_id res chain seq x y z
N MET A 1 6.86 15.13 -6.90
CA MET A 1 5.58 15.29 -7.63
C MET A 1 4.59 14.15 -7.30
N ILE A 2 4.13 14.01 -6.04
CA ILE A 2 3.19 12.92 -5.62
C ILE A 2 1.78 13.45 -5.29
N LYS A 3 1.58 14.78 -5.27
CA LYS A 3 0.32 15.42 -4.87
C LYS A 3 -0.88 15.06 -5.77
N ASN A 4 -0.66 14.72 -7.04
CA ASN A 4 -1.76 14.54 -8.00
C ASN A 4 -2.53 13.21 -7.82
N ALA A 5 -1.84 12.12 -7.44
CA ALA A 5 -2.52 10.84 -7.15
C ALA A 5 -3.30 10.86 -5.83
N PHE A 6 -2.96 11.79 -4.93
CA PHE A 6 -3.68 12.00 -3.68
C PHE A 6 -5.05 12.65 -3.94
N ILE A 7 -5.12 13.62 -4.85
CA ILE A 7 -6.34 14.40 -5.11
C ILE A 7 -7.44 13.52 -5.73
N SER A 8 -7.12 12.66 -6.71
CA SER A 8 -8.13 11.81 -7.37
C SER A 8 -8.74 10.74 -6.46
N PHE A 9 -7.96 10.16 -5.53
CA PHE A 9 -8.50 9.23 -4.53
C PHE A 9 -9.27 9.94 -3.42
N GLN A 10 -8.90 11.19 -3.14
CA GLN A 10 -9.55 12.04 -2.16
C GLN A 10 -10.86 12.66 -2.64
N GLU A 11 -11.19 12.69 -3.93
CA GLU A 11 -12.50 13.23 -4.38
C GLU A 11 -13.66 12.25 -4.16
N LYS A 12 -13.39 10.95 -3.97
CA LYS A 12 -14.41 9.92 -3.67
C LYS A 12 -14.74 9.79 -2.16
N LYS A 13 -14.66 10.87 -1.38
CA LYS A 13 -14.08 10.84 -0.02
C LYS A 13 -14.88 10.41 1.20
N GLU A 14 -16.19 10.48 1.25
CA GLU A 14 -16.83 10.30 2.58
C GLU A 14 -16.94 8.84 3.01
N GLU A 15 -17.09 7.91 2.07
CA GLU A 15 -17.19 6.47 2.35
C GLU A 15 -15.84 5.71 2.27
N SER A 16 -14.78 6.37 1.78
CA SER A 16 -13.61 5.69 1.24
C SER A 16 -12.45 5.47 2.21
N ARG A 17 -12.42 6.08 3.40
CA ARG A 17 -11.35 5.86 4.41
C ARG A 17 -11.28 4.42 4.91
N GLY A 18 -12.42 3.72 4.97
CA GLY A 18 -12.51 2.32 5.40
C GLY A 18 -12.20 1.31 4.28
N SER A 19 -12.18 1.74 3.03
CA SER A 19 -12.01 0.85 1.88
C SER A 19 -10.64 0.16 1.86
N VAL A 20 -10.61 -1.05 1.33
CA VAL A 20 -9.38 -1.85 1.21
C VAL A 20 -8.37 -1.13 0.32
N GLU A 21 -8.84 -0.48 -0.75
CA GLU A 21 -8.02 0.27 -1.70
C GLU A 21 -7.32 1.46 -1.03
N PHE A 22 -8.07 2.26 -0.25
CA PHE A 22 -7.51 3.39 0.48
C PHE A 22 -6.46 2.95 1.49
N GLN A 23 -6.72 1.86 2.22
CA GLN A 23 -5.76 1.30 3.18
C GLN A 23 -4.47 0.83 2.48
N VAL A 24 -4.58 0.12 1.35
CA VAL A 24 -3.43 -0.34 0.56
C VAL A 24 -2.63 0.85 0.01
N PHE A 25 -3.30 1.90 -0.48
CA PHE A 25 -2.66 3.14 -0.93
C PHE A 25 -1.90 3.82 0.21
N SER A 26 -2.54 4.00 1.37
CA SER A 26 -1.93 4.61 2.56
C SER A 26 -0.69 3.84 3.02
N PHE A 27 -0.79 2.51 3.11
CA PHE A 27 0.37 1.66 3.44
C PHE A 27 1.48 1.75 2.40
N THR A 28 1.14 1.82 1.11
CA THR A 28 2.14 1.94 0.03
C THR A 28 2.92 3.25 0.14
N ASN A 29 2.25 4.37 0.41
CA ASN A 29 2.91 5.65 0.64
C ASN A 29 3.80 5.63 1.90
N LYS A 30 3.31 5.01 2.99
CA LYS A 30 4.09 4.86 4.22
C LYS A 30 5.34 3.99 4.02
N ILE A 31 5.20 2.90 3.25
CA ILE A 31 6.33 2.04 2.85
C ILE A 31 7.36 2.84 2.07
N ARG A 32 6.96 3.57 1.02
CA ARG A 32 7.88 4.39 0.21
C ARG A 32 8.67 5.39 1.07
N ARG A 33 7.99 6.11 1.97
CA ARG A 33 8.64 7.07 2.89
C ARG A 33 9.63 6.38 3.85
N LEU A 34 9.22 5.26 4.45
CA LEU A 34 10.08 4.52 5.38
C LEU A 34 11.27 3.87 4.67
N THR A 35 11.11 3.41 3.44
CA THR A 35 12.20 2.87 2.64
C THR A 35 13.27 3.92 2.41
N SER A 36 12.90 5.13 1.95
CA SER A 36 13.87 6.23 1.78
C SER A 36 14.53 6.66 3.08
N HIS A 37 13.81 6.63 4.21
CA HIS A 37 14.40 6.89 5.53
C HIS A 37 15.46 5.84 5.91
N LEU A 38 15.16 4.55 5.70
CA LEU A 38 16.06 3.46 6.04
C LEU A 38 17.28 3.36 5.11
N GLU A 39 17.21 3.91 3.89
CA GLU A 39 18.37 4.03 3.00
C GLU A 39 19.47 4.89 3.63
N LEU A 40 19.08 5.98 4.32
CA LEU A 40 19.98 6.87 5.08
C LEU A 40 20.31 6.30 6.46
N HIS A 41 19.34 5.68 7.14
CA HIS A 41 19.48 5.17 8.52
C HIS A 41 19.46 3.64 8.58
N ARG A 42 20.46 3.01 7.97
CA ARG A 42 20.52 1.53 7.83
C ARG A 42 20.53 0.75 9.14
N LYS A 43 20.95 1.37 10.25
CA LYS A 43 21.03 0.74 11.58
C LYS A 43 19.74 0.92 12.42
N ASP A 44 18.70 1.56 11.89
CA ASP A 44 17.40 1.66 12.59
C ASP A 44 16.58 0.37 12.45
N PHE A 45 16.87 -0.60 13.33
CA PHE A 45 16.19 -1.89 13.36
C PHE A 45 14.73 -1.81 13.85
N LEU A 46 14.38 -0.79 14.65
CA LEU A 46 13.02 -0.60 15.15
C LEU A 46 12.08 -0.16 14.02
N SER A 47 12.51 0.82 13.22
CA SER A 47 11.79 1.25 12.02
C SER A 47 11.71 0.13 10.98
N GLN A 48 12.79 -0.66 10.81
CA GLN A 48 12.77 -1.81 9.91
C GLN A 48 11.73 -2.87 10.34
N ARG A 49 11.61 -3.14 11.65
CA ARG A 49 10.56 -4.01 12.20
C ARG A 49 9.17 -3.46 11.93
N GLY A 50 8.97 -2.14 12.10
CA GLY A 50 7.73 -1.44 11.77
C GLY A 50 7.35 -1.57 10.30
N LEU A 51 8.33 -1.38 9.40
CA LEU A 51 8.16 -1.54 7.96
C LEU A 51 7.70 -2.95 7.58
N ARG A 52 8.32 -3.99 8.14
CA ARG A 52 7.91 -5.40 7.91
C ARG A 52 6.46 -5.64 8.34
N LYS A 53 6.03 -5.08 9.48
CA LYS A 53 4.63 -5.19 9.94
C LYS A 53 3.66 -4.53 8.95
N ILE A 54 3.99 -3.36 8.40
CA ILE A 54 3.15 -2.65 7.42
C ILE A 54 3.07 -3.43 6.11
N LEU A 55 4.20 -3.96 5.63
CA LEU A 55 4.25 -4.84 4.45
C LEU A 55 3.31 -6.04 4.59
N GLY A 56 3.38 -6.75 5.73
CA GLY A 56 2.51 -7.91 5.99
C GLY A 56 1.03 -7.53 6.09
N LYS A 57 0.68 -6.38 6.68
CA LYS A 57 -0.70 -5.87 6.67
C LYS A 57 -1.20 -5.60 5.25
N ARG A 58 -0.40 -4.91 4.42
CA ARG A 58 -0.75 -4.63 3.02
C ARG A 58 -0.91 -5.92 2.21
N GLN A 59 -0.04 -6.90 2.40
CA GLN A 59 -0.12 -8.19 1.70
C GLN A 59 -1.42 -8.94 2.03
N ARG A 60 -1.84 -8.96 3.30
CA ARG A 60 -3.11 -9.59 3.71
C ARG A 60 -4.33 -8.91 3.09
N LEU A 61 -4.33 -7.57 3.03
CA LEU A 61 -5.39 -6.81 2.37
C LEU A 61 -5.46 -7.09 0.86
N LEU A 62 -4.32 -7.15 0.19
CA LEU A 62 -4.25 -7.50 -1.24
C LEU A 62 -4.70 -8.94 -1.49
N ALA A 63 -4.34 -9.88 -0.63
CA ALA A 63 -4.81 -11.27 -0.73
C ALA A 63 -6.32 -11.36 -0.52
N TYR A 64 -6.88 -10.62 0.44
CA TYR A 64 -8.33 -10.51 0.63
C TYR A 64 -9.03 -9.94 -0.62
N LEU A 65 -8.52 -8.82 -1.16
CA LEU A 65 -9.10 -8.18 -2.34
C LEU A 65 -9.02 -9.10 -3.56
N SER A 66 -7.90 -9.81 -3.76
CA SER A 66 -7.73 -10.78 -4.85
C SER A 66 -8.74 -11.93 -4.76
N LYS A 67 -9.13 -12.37 -3.56
CA LYS A 67 -10.15 -13.41 -3.36
C LYS A 67 -11.56 -12.87 -3.59
N LYS A 68 -11.84 -11.63 -3.18
CA LYS A 68 -13.17 -11.03 -3.27
C LYS A 68 -13.51 -10.49 -4.66
N ASN A 69 -12.56 -9.80 -5.29
CA ASN A 69 -12.74 -9.20 -6.61
C ASN A 69 -11.40 -9.07 -7.35
N ARG A 70 -11.19 -9.96 -8.33
CA ARG A 70 -9.94 -10.02 -9.09
C ARG A 70 -9.74 -8.82 -10.02
N VAL A 71 -10.80 -8.20 -10.52
CA VAL A 71 -10.73 -7.03 -11.41
C VAL A 71 -10.21 -5.82 -10.63
N ARG A 72 -10.85 -5.50 -9.49
CA ARG A 72 -10.40 -4.43 -8.58
C ARG A 72 -8.98 -4.65 -8.09
N TYR A 73 -8.61 -5.89 -7.79
CA TYR A 73 -7.24 -6.23 -7.42
C TYR A 73 -6.24 -5.86 -8.51
N LYS A 74 -6.49 -6.29 -9.77
CA LYS A 74 -5.61 -5.99 -10.92
C LYS A 74 -5.49 -4.48 -11.18
N GLU A 75 -6.62 -3.76 -11.14
CA GLU A 75 -6.62 -2.31 -11.30
C GLU A 75 -5.77 -1.62 -10.21
N LEU A 76 -5.97 -2.02 -8.95
CA LEU A 76 -5.26 -1.44 -7.81
C LEU A 76 -3.74 -1.67 -7.87
N ILE A 77 -3.30 -2.90 -8.18
CA ILE A 77 -1.86 -3.18 -8.26
C ILE A 77 -1.20 -2.45 -9.42
N ASN A 78 -1.90 -2.29 -10.56
CA ASN A 78 -1.42 -1.57 -11.72
C ASN A 78 -1.31 -0.07 -11.42
N GLN A 79 -2.35 0.51 -10.82
CA GLN A 79 -2.35 1.93 -10.41
C GLN A 79 -1.24 2.25 -9.41
N LEU A 80 -0.97 1.35 -8.47
CA LEU A 80 0.01 1.57 -7.40
C LEU A 80 1.41 1.06 -7.72
N ASN A 81 1.62 0.45 -8.89
CA ASN A 81 2.85 -0.24 -9.28
C ASN A 81 3.32 -1.21 -8.19
N ILE A 82 2.41 -2.05 -7.69
CA ILE A 82 2.70 -3.09 -6.69
C ILE A 82 2.96 -4.41 -7.40
N ARG A 83 4.02 -5.11 -6.99
CA ARG A 83 4.32 -6.45 -7.50
C ARG A 83 3.17 -7.43 -7.22
N GLU A 84 2.81 -8.23 -8.22
CA GLU A 84 1.81 -9.28 -8.10
C GLU A 84 2.13 -10.27 -6.97
N LEU A 85 1.08 -10.73 -6.30
CA LEU A 85 1.19 -11.76 -5.27
C LEU A 85 1.45 -13.09 -5.96
N LYS A 86 2.62 -13.72 -5.69
CA LYS A 86 2.85 -15.10 -6.10
C LYS A 86 2.00 -16.01 -5.22
N THR A 87 0.88 -16.47 -5.75
CA THR A 87 0.15 -17.61 -5.19
C THR A 87 0.97 -18.86 -5.51
N ARG A 88 1.55 -19.50 -4.49
CA ARG A 88 2.05 -20.86 -4.60
C ARG A 88 0.91 -21.83 -4.32
#